data_AF-A0A537QSD2-F1
#
_entry.id   AF-A0A537QSD2-F1
#
_cell.length_a   1.000
_cell.length_b   1.000
_cell.length_c   1.000
_cell.angle_alpha   90.00
_cell.angle_beta   90.00
_cell.angle_gamma   90.00
#
_symmetry.space_group_name_H-M   'P 1'
#
loop_
_entity.id
_entity.type
_entity.pdbx_description
1 polymer ?
#
loop_
_entity_poly.entity_id
_entity_poly.type
_entity_poly.pdbx_seq_one_letter_code
_entity_poly.pdbx_strand_id
1 'polypeptide(L)'
;MAVQAIGQRVRREEDFRLLTGRGRYVDDVPAIGALRGYVLRSPHAHARVTSIDADEAKTAPGIFAVLTGADLKRRGLGTLRPLVPRRKKNGGPGFVCPQPLLAQDHVRYVGDPVAFIVAETLHQAKDAAELIAVEYEPLPAAITAEAALAPGAPAVWPDNPGNEAFTFEAGDRAAVDAALARAPHVVRMRIPVNRVTANSMEPRGCLAYYDPAEERYTIRCTVQSVHQIRAALAGQIFRLPHHQVRVVCDNMGGGFGMKGGCYPEYGLSLWASEVTGRPVRWTADRSEGLLSDEQARGSTVEAELGLDDNGKFLALSTSWISSIGAYYSSDRPTIPLTIGMGCLVNTYTFPAVYAECIAVLTNTMTTAPYRGGSRPEPIYFTETIIDKAARELGIDPAELRRRNTIPKTAMPYTTPMRQTYDSGDFAKNLEDALHLAAYDGIEERRAAARRRGKLLGIGVLSEKLGIDADKIRYRFGDSDLVTMGIGTFGSRSAQLAGSAIVTAADRLVEKGRKIAAHVMEAAANDIVFEAGRFTIVGTDRSVAIEEIARQA
;
A
#
# COMPACT_ATOMS: atom_id res chain seq x y z
N MET A 1 -33.35 22.76 1.11
CA MET A 1 -31.99 23.02 0.57
C MET A 1 -31.82 22.17 -0.68
N ALA A 2 -31.29 22.74 -1.77
CA ALA A 2 -31.15 22.02 -3.04
C ALA A 2 -30.28 20.76 -2.87
N VAL A 3 -30.75 19.64 -3.42
CA VAL A 3 -30.00 18.38 -3.47
C VAL A 3 -28.80 18.59 -4.38
N GLN A 4 -27.57 18.44 -3.86
CA GLN A 4 -26.38 18.42 -4.71
C GLN A 4 -26.32 17.09 -5.48
N ALA A 5 -25.85 17.12 -6.72
CA ALA A 5 -25.92 15.98 -7.64
C ALA A 5 -24.58 15.23 -7.75
N ILE A 6 -24.63 13.92 -8.00
CA ILE A 6 -23.44 13.12 -8.34
C ILE A 6 -22.70 13.78 -9.51
N GLY A 7 -21.40 14.04 -9.35
CA GLY A 7 -20.56 14.73 -10.33
C GLY A 7 -20.46 16.25 -10.15
N GLN A 8 -21.19 16.85 -9.21
CA GLN A 8 -21.04 18.26 -8.84
C GLN A 8 -19.73 18.49 -8.07
N ARG A 9 -19.05 19.62 -8.35
CA ARG A 9 -17.90 20.06 -7.56
C ARG A 9 -18.37 20.63 -6.22
N VAL A 10 -18.11 19.93 -5.14
CA VAL A 10 -18.45 20.34 -3.77
C VAL A 10 -17.21 20.80 -2.99
N ARG A 11 -17.41 21.61 -1.94
CA ARG A 11 -16.35 21.95 -0.98
C ARG A 11 -16.24 20.80 0.02
N ARG A 12 -15.03 20.47 0.48
CA ARG A 12 -14.86 19.32 1.36
C ARG A 12 -15.25 19.66 2.78
N GLU A 13 -15.98 18.77 3.46
CA GLU A 13 -16.39 19.01 4.85
C GLU A 13 -15.19 19.14 5.81
N GLU A 14 -14.13 18.36 5.57
CA GLU A 14 -12.96 18.37 6.44
C GLU A 14 -12.14 19.66 6.33
N ASP A 15 -12.30 20.44 5.25
CA ASP A 15 -11.48 21.63 4.97
C ASP A 15 -11.52 22.63 6.13
N PHE A 16 -12.70 22.95 6.65
CA PHE A 16 -12.82 23.94 7.72
C PHE A 16 -11.99 23.55 8.94
N ARG A 17 -12.07 22.28 9.36
CA ARG A 17 -11.32 21.77 10.51
C ARG A 17 -9.81 21.79 10.24
N LEU A 18 -9.38 21.34 9.07
CA LEU A 18 -7.96 21.24 8.74
C LEU A 18 -7.31 22.61 8.53
N LEU A 19 -7.97 23.52 7.81
CA LEU A 19 -7.46 24.86 7.50
C LEU A 19 -7.40 25.78 8.73
N THR A 20 -8.20 25.51 9.77
CA THR A 20 -8.20 26.28 11.02
C THR A 20 -7.30 25.68 12.11
N GLY A 21 -6.46 24.69 11.78
CA GLY A 21 -5.58 24.03 12.75
C GLY A 21 -6.31 23.18 13.79
N ARG A 22 -7.55 22.78 13.49
CA ARG A 22 -8.40 21.94 14.36
C ARG A 22 -8.38 20.46 13.95
N GLY A 23 -7.52 20.09 13.00
CA GLY A 23 -7.21 18.69 12.71
C GLY A 23 -6.67 18.00 13.97
N ARG A 24 -6.86 16.68 14.06
CA ARG A 24 -6.35 15.89 15.18
C ARG A 24 -5.48 14.77 14.64
N TYR A 25 -4.20 15.03 14.53
CA TYR A 25 -3.17 14.06 14.17
C TYR A 25 -2.68 13.32 15.41
N VAL A 26 -1.87 12.27 15.22
CA VAL A 26 -1.41 11.45 16.36
C VAL A 26 -0.65 12.31 17.38
N ASP A 27 0.14 13.28 16.91
CA ASP A 27 0.96 14.11 17.79
C ASP A 27 0.18 15.19 18.54
N ASP A 28 -1.00 15.56 18.05
CA ASP A 28 -1.89 16.53 18.68
C ASP A 28 -2.69 15.95 19.85
N VAL A 29 -2.76 14.61 19.95
CA VAL A 29 -3.58 13.97 20.98
C VAL A 29 -2.96 14.26 22.36
N PRO A 30 -3.64 14.96 23.28
CA PRO A 30 -3.10 15.17 24.62
C PRO A 30 -3.04 13.83 25.36
N ALA A 31 -1.94 13.61 26.09
CA ALA A 31 -1.76 12.43 26.91
C ALA A 31 -0.98 12.84 28.17
N ILE A 32 -1.70 13.07 29.26
CA ILE A 32 -1.13 13.49 30.54
C ILE A 32 -0.13 12.44 31.00
N GLY A 33 1.08 12.88 31.34
CA GLY A 33 2.14 11.99 31.80
C GLY A 33 2.69 11.06 30.73
N ALA A 34 2.43 11.29 29.44
CA ALA A 34 3.02 10.47 28.38
C ALA A 34 4.53 10.64 28.30
N LEU A 35 5.24 9.50 28.23
CA LEU A 35 6.66 9.40 27.97
C LEU A 35 6.95 9.45 26.46
N ARG A 36 8.21 9.68 26.10
CA ARG A 36 8.71 9.73 24.73
C ARG A 36 9.56 8.50 24.44
N GLY A 37 9.19 7.76 23.39
CA GLY A 37 9.97 6.65 22.86
C GLY A 37 10.94 7.11 21.78
N TYR A 38 12.12 6.51 21.73
CA TYR A 38 13.13 6.68 20.69
C TYR A 38 13.73 5.32 20.31
N VAL A 39 14.00 5.11 19.03
CA VAL A 39 14.59 3.86 18.52
C VAL A 39 16.04 4.11 18.17
N LEU A 40 16.97 3.45 18.87
CA LEU A 40 18.35 3.36 18.41
C LEU A 40 18.43 2.39 17.24
N ARG A 41 18.97 2.83 16.11
CA ARG A 41 18.97 2.09 14.85
C ARG A 41 20.36 1.72 14.39
N SER A 42 20.46 0.56 13.75
CA SER A 42 21.72 0.07 13.18
C SER A 42 22.29 1.04 12.13
N PRO A 43 23.57 1.42 12.24
CA PRO A 43 24.27 2.10 11.16
C PRO A 43 24.77 1.12 10.07
N HIS A 44 24.71 -0.19 10.33
CA HIS A 44 25.21 -1.23 9.43
C HIS A 44 24.11 -1.88 8.60
N ALA A 45 24.41 -2.12 7.32
CA ALA A 45 23.54 -2.86 6.41
C ALA A 45 23.52 -4.37 6.73
N HIS A 46 24.62 -4.91 7.26
CA HIS A 46 24.70 -6.29 7.71
C HIS A 46 25.80 -6.39 8.78
N ALA A 47 25.46 -6.86 9.98
CA ALA A 47 26.43 -7.12 11.02
C ALA A 47 25.89 -8.12 12.04
N ARG A 48 26.79 -8.89 12.66
CA ARG A 48 26.50 -9.61 13.90
C ARG A 48 26.58 -8.62 15.06
N VAL A 49 25.60 -8.66 15.96
CA VAL A 49 25.60 -7.87 17.20
C VAL A 49 26.28 -8.72 18.26
N THR A 50 27.48 -8.34 18.71
CA THR A 50 28.25 -9.13 19.67
C THR A 50 27.88 -8.79 21.11
N SER A 51 27.59 -7.52 21.39
CA SER A 51 27.11 -7.06 22.70
C SER A 51 26.37 -5.73 22.58
N ILE A 52 25.46 -5.50 23.52
CA ILE A 52 24.79 -4.22 23.75
C ILE A 52 24.95 -3.92 25.24
N ASP A 53 25.70 -2.89 25.58
CA ASP A 53 25.76 -2.33 26.93
C ASP A 53 24.87 -1.08 26.99
N ALA A 54 23.90 -1.12 27.89
CA ALA A 54 22.92 -0.07 28.10
C ALA A 54 22.83 0.35 29.57
N ASP A 55 23.79 -0.05 30.41
CA ASP A 55 23.68 0.15 31.85
C ASP A 55 23.80 1.63 32.24
N GLU A 56 24.69 2.38 31.59
CA GLU A 56 24.77 3.83 31.76
C GLU A 56 23.45 4.51 31.34
N ALA A 57 22.97 4.19 30.14
CA ALA A 57 21.72 4.72 29.59
C ALA A 57 20.50 4.49 30.51
N LYS A 58 20.39 3.31 31.14
CA LYS A 58 19.28 2.99 32.07
C LYS A 58 19.26 3.87 33.32
N THR A 59 20.41 4.38 33.73
CA THR A 59 20.54 5.22 34.94
C THR A 59 20.51 6.71 34.64
N ALA A 60 20.46 7.09 33.36
CA ALA A 60 20.46 8.49 32.96
C ALA A 60 19.18 9.22 33.43
N PRO A 61 19.27 10.53 33.72
CA PRO A 61 18.13 11.31 34.20
C PRO A 61 16.93 11.30 33.24
N GLY A 62 15.75 10.98 33.78
CA GLY A 62 14.49 10.98 33.04
C GLY A 62 14.25 9.72 32.19
N ILE A 63 15.10 8.69 32.30
CA ILE A 63 14.90 7.41 31.63
C ILE A 63 14.00 6.49 32.47
N PHE A 64 13.01 5.89 31.80
CA PHE A 64 12.04 4.97 32.40
C PHE A 64 12.24 3.53 31.95
N ALA A 65 12.74 3.33 30.72
CA ALA A 65 13.09 2.00 30.22
C ALA A 65 14.10 2.11 29.08
N VAL A 66 15.00 1.12 29.00
CA VAL A 66 15.80 0.82 27.82
C VAL A 66 15.59 -0.65 27.49
N LEU A 67 14.91 -0.92 26.38
CA LEU A 67 14.58 -2.27 25.94
C LEU A 67 15.56 -2.70 24.84
N THR A 68 16.13 -3.88 24.98
CA THR A 68 17.09 -4.47 24.03
C THR A 68 16.56 -5.78 23.42
N GLY A 69 17.27 -6.32 22.44
CA GLY A 69 16.99 -7.67 21.92
C GLY A 69 16.97 -8.76 23.00
N ALA A 70 17.80 -8.63 24.04
CA ALA A 70 17.82 -9.57 25.16
C ALA A 70 16.54 -9.49 26.01
N ASP A 71 16.02 -8.28 26.24
CA ASP A 71 14.73 -8.07 26.90
C ASP A 71 13.58 -8.66 26.07
N LEU A 72 13.61 -8.45 24.75
CA LEU A 72 12.61 -8.99 23.83
C LEU A 72 12.59 -10.52 23.87
N LYS A 73 13.77 -11.16 23.88
CA LYS A 73 13.92 -12.61 24.00
C LYS A 73 13.35 -13.13 25.32
N ARG A 74 13.59 -12.43 26.43
CA ARG A 74 13.01 -12.76 27.75
C ARG A 74 11.49 -12.59 27.78
N ARG A 75 10.97 -11.49 27.21
CA ARG A 75 9.52 -11.20 27.17
C ARG A 75 8.75 -12.19 26.28
N GLY A 76 9.41 -12.77 25.27
CA GLY A 76 8.84 -13.81 24.43
C GLY A 76 7.76 -13.34 23.45
N LEU A 77 7.77 -12.06 23.07
CA LEU A 77 6.84 -11.53 22.06
C LEU A 77 7.06 -12.23 20.71
N GLY A 78 5.98 -12.43 19.98
CA GLY A 78 6.01 -12.99 18.63
C GLY A 78 6.45 -11.97 17.58
N THR A 79 6.50 -12.45 16.35
CA THR A 79 6.84 -11.68 15.16
C THR A 79 5.75 -11.81 14.11
N LEU A 80 5.74 -10.86 13.18
CA LEU A 80 4.85 -10.92 12.02
C LEU A 80 5.22 -12.10 11.11
N ARG A 81 4.19 -12.65 10.47
CA ARG A 81 4.27 -13.74 9.51
C ARG A 81 3.32 -13.46 8.34
N PRO A 82 3.69 -13.83 7.10
CA PRO A 82 2.76 -13.82 5.99
C PRO A 82 1.60 -14.79 6.25
N LEU A 83 0.38 -14.39 5.88
CA LEU A 83 -0.79 -15.26 5.95
C LEU A 83 -0.82 -16.25 4.79
N VAL A 84 -0.24 -15.85 3.64
CA VAL A 84 -0.18 -16.67 2.43
C VAL A 84 1.29 -16.79 1.99
N PRO A 85 2.07 -17.67 2.63
CA PRO A 85 3.45 -17.90 2.23
C PRO A 85 3.52 -18.41 0.79
N ARG A 86 4.43 -17.84 0.01
CA ARG A 86 4.66 -18.21 -1.39
C ARG A 86 5.60 -19.41 -1.50
N ARG A 87 5.85 -19.87 -2.73
CA ARG A 87 6.72 -21.01 -3.04
C ARG A 87 7.95 -20.56 -3.82
N LYS A 88 9.03 -21.33 -3.75
CA LYS A 88 10.22 -21.14 -4.59
C LYS A 88 10.02 -21.74 -5.97
N LYS A 89 10.89 -21.38 -6.92
CA LYS A 89 10.86 -21.91 -8.30
C LYS A 89 10.97 -23.44 -8.37
N ASN A 90 11.71 -24.04 -7.44
CA ASN A 90 11.85 -25.51 -7.35
C ASN A 90 10.60 -26.22 -6.76
N GLY A 91 9.51 -25.50 -6.51
CA GLY A 91 8.27 -26.02 -5.94
C GLY A 91 8.25 -26.14 -4.40
N GLY A 92 9.40 -25.94 -3.75
CA GLY A 92 9.56 -25.93 -2.29
C GLY A 92 8.90 -24.72 -1.62
N PRO A 93 8.81 -24.72 -0.27
CA PRO A 93 8.27 -23.59 0.47
C PRO A 93 9.13 -22.34 0.27
N GLY A 94 8.47 -21.18 0.18
CA GLY A 94 9.14 -19.89 0.21
C GLY A 94 9.88 -19.70 1.53
N PHE A 95 11.01 -18.99 1.49
CA PHE A 95 11.79 -18.69 2.68
C PHE A 95 11.17 -17.51 3.44
N VAL A 96 10.25 -17.82 4.34
CA VAL A 96 9.67 -16.86 5.28
C VAL A 96 10.65 -16.61 6.41
N CYS A 97 10.95 -15.35 6.71
CA CYS A 97 11.85 -14.99 7.80
C CYS A 97 11.28 -13.88 8.68
N PRO A 98 11.43 -13.98 10.01
CA PRO A 98 10.81 -13.06 10.95
C PRO A 98 11.61 -11.74 11.03
N GLN A 99 10.89 -10.64 11.19
CA GLN A 99 11.47 -9.38 11.67
C GLN A 99 11.16 -9.26 13.17
N PRO A 100 12.16 -9.35 14.06
CA PRO A 100 11.94 -9.10 15.48
C PRO A 100 11.67 -7.61 15.73
N LEU A 101 11.05 -7.28 16.87
CA LEU A 101 10.82 -5.88 17.24
C LEU A 101 12.14 -5.12 17.47
N LEU A 102 13.15 -5.83 17.97
CA LEU A 102 14.53 -5.38 18.16
C LEU A 102 15.46 -6.49 17.68
N ALA A 103 16.54 -6.10 17.01
CA ALA A 103 17.61 -7.00 16.61
C ALA A 103 18.13 -7.77 17.82
N GLN A 104 18.39 -9.06 17.62
CA GLN A 104 18.98 -9.92 18.65
C GLN A 104 20.41 -10.22 18.25
N ASP A 105 20.62 -11.18 17.35
CA ASP A 105 21.96 -11.62 16.99
C ASP A 105 22.55 -10.86 15.78
N HIS A 106 21.69 -10.30 14.92
CA HIS A 106 22.10 -9.67 13.67
C HIS A 106 21.22 -8.47 13.34
N VAL A 107 21.84 -7.47 12.72
CA VAL A 107 21.17 -6.37 12.02
C VAL A 107 21.31 -6.62 10.51
N ARG A 108 20.24 -6.39 9.75
CA ARG A 108 20.19 -6.77 8.32
C ARG A 108 19.88 -5.65 7.34
N TYR A 109 19.74 -4.42 7.82
CA TYR A 109 19.69 -3.23 6.98
C TYR A 109 20.05 -1.99 7.81
N VAL A 110 20.49 -0.92 7.15
CA VAL A 110 20.70 0.37 7.82
C VAL A 110 19.34 0.89 8.27
N GLY A 111 19.15 1.08 9.58
CA GLY A 111 17.85 1.41 10.17
C GLY A 111 17.22 0.29 11.01
N ASP A 112 17.78 -0.92 11.03
CA ASP A 112 17.25 -2.04 11.83
C ASP A 112 17.17 -1.65 13.31
N PRO A 113 16.04 -1.85 14.03
CA PRO A 113 15.91 -1.44 15.42
C PRO A 113 16.85 -2.24 16.34
N VAL A 114 17.63 -1.56 17.19
CA VAL A 114 18.63 -2.19 18.07
C VAL A 114 18.20 -2.08 19.53
N ALA A 115 17.76 -0.89 19.94
CA ALA A 115 17.19 -0.65 21.27
C ALA A 115 16.01 0.34 21.19
N PHE A 116 15.13 0.26 22.18
CA PHE A 116 14.02 1.20 22.36
C PHE A 116 14.13 1.89 23.71
N ILE A 117 14.32 3.20 23.68
CA ILE A 117 14.56 4.05 24.84
C ILE A 117 13.29 4.83 25.15
N VAL A 118 12.90 4.87 26.42
CA VAL A 118 11.69 5.55 26.89
C VAL A 118 12.07 6.54 27.98
N ALA A 119 11.75 7.82 27.77
CA ALA A 119 12.14 8.91 28.66
C ALA A 119 11.01 9.93 28.88
N GLU A 120 11.18 10.88 29.81
CA GLU A 120 10.23 11.98 30.00
C GLU A 120 10.15 12.89 28.77
N THR A 121 11.29 13.16 28.15
CA THR A 121 11.41 14.00 26.95
C THR A 121 12.12 13.27 25.82
N LEU A 122 11.87 13.69 24.58
CA LEU A 122 12.53 13.12 23.41
C LEU A 122 14.05 13.39 23.43
N HIS A 123 14.46 14.54 23.94
CA HIS A 123 15.89 14.90 24.05
C HIS A 123 16.61 13.95 25.01
N GLN A 124 16.06 13.69 26.20
CA GLN A 124 16.64 12.70 27.13
C GLN A 124 16.71 11.31 26.51
N ALA A 125 15.70 10.88 25.74
CA ALA A 125 15.73 9.58 25.07
C ALA A 125 16.85 9.49 24.01
N LYS A 126 17.12 10.60 23.30
CA LYS A 126 18.21 10.70 22.33
C LYS A 126 19.57 10.75 23.01
N ASP A 127 19.72 11.55 24.06
CA ASP A 127 20.96 11.66 24.84
C ASP A 127 21.33 10.29 25.45
N ALA A 128 20.36 9.57 26.01
CA ALA A 128 20.59 8.22 26.54
C ALA A 128 20.89 7.18 25.46
N ALA A 129 20.42 7.36 24.22
CA ALA A 129 20.78 6.46 23.13
C ALA A 129 22.26 6.55 22.76
N GLU A 130 22.88 7.73 22.88
CA GLU A 130 24.33 7.92 22.68
C GLU A 130 25.17 7.27 23.79
N LEU A 131 24.57 6.95 24.94
CA LEU A 131 25.22 6.22 26.04
C LEU A 131 25.16 4.69 25.88
N ILE A 132 24.48 4.18 24.84
CA ILE A 132 24.41 2.74 24.58
C ILE A 132 25.59 2.33 23.71
N ALA A 133 26.49 1.52 24.26
CA ALA A 133 27.60 0.95 23.50
C ALA A 133 27.15 -0.34 22.81
N VAL A 134 27.16 -0.35 21.47
CA VAL A 134 26.83 -1.52 20.66
C VAL A 134 28.06 -1.97 19.88
N GLU A 135 28.47 -3.21 20.13
CA GLU A 135 29.58 -3.83 19.41
C GLU A 135 29.04 -4.63 18.23
N TYR A 136 29.56 -4.28 17.05
CA TYR A 136 29.20 -4.91 15.78
C TYR A 136 30.41 -5.62 15.17
N GLU A 137 30.16 -6.78 14.58
CA GLU A 137 31.05 -7.37 13.60
C GLU A 137 30.40 -7.21 12.20
N PRO A 138 30.85 -6.23 11.39
CA PRO A 138 30.30 -5.99 10.07
C PRO A 138 30.46 -7.22 9.16
N LEU A 139 29.40 -7.53 8.42
CA LEU A 139 29.37 -8.63 7.46
C LEU A 139 29.19 -8.08 6.03
N PRO A 140 29.63 -8.81 4.99
CA PRO A 140 29.32 -8.42 3.62
C PRO A 140 27.82 -8.34 3.37
N ALA A 141 27.38 -7.33 2.63
CA ALA A 141 25.96 -7.05 2.37
C ALA A 141 25.64 -7.14 0.88
N ALA A 142 24.44 -7.61 0.55
CA ALA A 142 23.90 -7.62 -0.81
C ALA A 142 22.76 -6.59 -0.95
N ILE A 143 22.98 -5.54 -1.74
CA ILE A 143 22.05 -4.38 -1.80
C ILE A 143 21.02 -4.50 -2.93
N THR A 144 21.45 -4.95 -4.11
CA THR A 144 20.58 -5.11 -5.29
C THR A 144 20.14 -6.56 -5.47
N ALA A 145 18.98 -6.78 -6.10
CA ALA A 145 18.48 -8.13 -6.39
C ALA A 145 19.45 -8.95 -7.25
N GLU A 146 20.06 -8.35 -8.29
CA GLU A 146 21.07 -8.99 -9.14
C GLU A 146 22.27 -9.46 -8.32
N ALA A 147 22.87 -8.56 -7.52
CA ALA A 147 24.01 -8.90 -6.68
C ALA A 147 23.68 -9.96 -5.63
N ALA A 148 22.45 -9.99 -5.10
CA ALA A 148 22.02 -10.98 -4.12
C ALA A 148 21.79 -12.38 -4.72
N LEU A 149 21.45 -12.46 -6.01
CA LEU A 149 21.29 -13.73 -6.75
C LEU A 149 22.60 -14.23 -7.40
N ALA A 150 23.65 -13.42 -7.44
CA ALA A 150 24.90 -13.79 -8.08
C ALA A 150 25.58 -14.99 -7.38
N PRO A 151 26.29 -15.87 -8.12
CA PRO A 151 27.06 -16.95 -7.51
C PRO A 151 28.07 -16.41 -6.48
N GLY A 152 28.06 -16.98 -5.27
CA GLY A 152 28.94 -16.54 -4.17
C GLY A 152 28.49 -15.26 -3.47
N ALA A 153 27.30 -14.72 -3.77
CA ALA A 153 26.74 -13.57 -3.06
C ALA A 153 26.60 -13.86 -1.55
N PRO A 154 26.81 -12.85 -0.69
CA PRO A 154 26.60 -13.02 0.74
C PRO A 154 25.13 -13.35 1.02
N ALA A 155 24.91 -14.34 1.87
CA ALA A 155 23.57 -14.70 2.30
C ALA A 155 23.05 -13.67 3.31
N VAL A 156 21.87 -13.09 3.04
CA VAL A 156 21.16 -12.23 4.00
C VAL A 156 20.69 -13.05 5.21
N TRP A 157 20.36 -14.32 4.94
CA TRP A 157 20.03 -15.33 5.94
C TRP A 157 20.84 -16.60 5.67
N PRO A 158 21.61 -17.09 6.65
CA PRO A 158 22.42 -18.31 6.48
C PRO A 158 21.60 -19.52 6.02
N ASP A 159 20.35 -19.64 6.49
CA ASP A 159 19.44 -20.75 6.15
C ASP A 159 18.83 -20.63 4.73
N ASN A 160 19.14 -19.55 4.00
CA ASN A 160 18.70 -19.32 2.64
C ASN A 160 19.85 -18.87 1.72
N PRO A 161 20.87 -19.75 1.52
CA PRO A 161 21.96 -19.43 0.61
C PRO A 161 21.40 -19.20 -0.81
N GLY A 162 21.74 -18.07 -1.42
CA GLY A 162 21.21 -17.65 -2.73
C GLY A 162 20.06 -16.64 -2.69
N ASN A 163 19.58 -16.26 -1.51
CA ASN A 163 18.70 -15.10 -1.28
C ASN A 163 17.32 -15.09 -1.99
N GLU A 164 16.94 -16.12 -2.77
CA GLU A 164 15.57 -16.27 -3.28
C GLU A 164 14.60 -16.50 -2.10
N ALA A 165 13.67 -15.58 -1.89
CA ALA A 165 12.58 -15.76 -0.95
C ALA A 165 11.48 -16.63 -1.55
N PHE A 166 11.00 -16.27 -2.74
CA PHE A 166 9.97 -16.99 -3.47
C PHE A 166 9.98 -16.61 -4.95
N THR A 167 9.33 -17.43 -5.77
CA THR A 167 9.04 -17.15 -7.17
C THR A 167 7.53 -17.21 -7.41
N PHE A 168 7.02 -16.34 -8.27
CA PHE A 168 5.62 -16.34 -8.68
C PHE A 168 5.52 -16.24 -10.20
N GLU A 169 4.68 -17.07 -10.78
CA GLU A 169 4.46 -17.15 -12.22
C GLU A 169 2.97 -17.00 -12.54
N ALA A 170 2.65 -16.35 -13.65
CA ALA A 170 1.29 -16.22 -14.16
C ALA A 170 1.26 -16.13 -15.68
N GLY A 171 0.15 -16.57 -16.29
CA GLY A 171 -0.01 -16.61 -17.74
C GLY A 171 0.38 -17.95 -18.36
N ASP A 172 0.64 -17.96 -19.67
CA ASP A 172 0.92 -19.17 -20.46
C ASP A 172 2.28 -19.05 -21.15
N ARG A 173 3.29 -19.65 -20.54
CA ARG A 173 4.68 -19.64 -21.05
C ARG A 173 4.77 -20.30 -22.42
N ALA A 174 4.13 -21.45 -22.60
CA ALA A 174 4.22 -22.21 -23.86
C ALA A 174 3.58 -21.45 -25.02
N ALA A 175 2.43 -20.81 -24.79
CA ALA A 175 1.78 -19.98 -25.81
C ALA A 175 2.61 -18.74 -26.16
N VAL A 176 3.25 -18.09 -25.17
CA VAL A 176 4.16 -16.96 -25.39
C VAL A 176 5.39 -17.39 -26.18
N ASP A 177 6.06 -18.47 -25.80
CA ASP A 177 7.26 -18.96 -26.49
C ASP A 177 6.96 -19.30 -27.95
N ALA A 178 5.84 -19.98 -28.22
CA ALA A 178 5.38 -20.30 -29.57
C ALA A 178 5.00 -19.06 -30.39
N ALA A 179 4.45 -18.03 -29.75
CA ALA A 179 4.08 -16.77 -30.41
C ALA A 179 5.31 -15.89 -30.71
N LEU A 180 6.28 -15.83 -29.79
CA LEU A 180 7.54 -15.11 -30.01
C LEU A 180 8.39 -15.77 -31.10
N ALA A 181 8.43 -17.11 -31.16
CA ALA A 181 9.18 -17.84 -32.18
C ALA A 181 8.69 -17.59 -33.61
N ARG A 182 7.40 -17.27 -33.79
CA ARG A 182 6.79 -16.97 -35.10
C ARG A 182 6.63 -15.48 -35.39
N ALA A 183 6.93 -14.60 -34.44
CA ALA A 183 6.71 -13.16 -34.59
C ALA A 183 7.75 -12.57 -35.57
N PRO A 184 7.32 -11.88 -36.64
CA PRO A 184 8.23 -11.14 -37.53
C PRO A 184 9.10 -10.11 -36.79
N HIS A 185 8.54 -9.51 -35.72
CA HIS A 185 9.25 -8.53 -34.90
C HIS A 185 9.22 -8.94 -33.43
N VAL A 186 10.39 -8.97 -32.78
CA VAL A 186 10.52 -9.17 -31.34
C VAL A 186 11.35 -8.04 -30.74
N VAL A 187 10.71 -7.23 -29.92
CA VAL A 187 11.33 -6.10 -29.22
C VAL A 187 11.68 -6.55 -27.81
N ARG A 188 12.91 -6.28 -27.37
CA ARG A 188 13.38 -6.64 -26.02
C ARG A 188 13.85 -5.42 -25.25
N MET A 189 13.55 -5.35 -23.95
CA MET A 189 13.99 -4.24 -23.12
C MET A 189 14.23 -4.66 -21.68
N ARG A 190 15.39 -4.25 -21.15
CA ARG A 190 15.67 -4.22 -19.71
C ARG A 190 15.21 -2.89 -19.12
N ILE A 191 14.33 -2.94 -18.13
CA ILE A 191 13.64 -1.78 -17.56
C ILE A 191 13.92 -1.73 -16.05
N PRO A 192 14.74 -0.78 -15.57
CA PRO A 192 14.93 -0.56 -14.15
C PRO A 192 13.73 0.18 -13.55
N VAL A 193 13.17 -0.35 -12.47
CA VAL A 193 12.13 0.29 -11.66
C VAL A 193 12.76 0.74 -10.35
N ASN A 194 13.17 2.01 -10.33
CA ASN A 194 13.88 2.61 -9.21
C ASN A 194 13.10 2.46 -7.90
N ARG A 195 13.83 2.13 -6.84
CA ARG A 195 13.32 2.04 -5.49
C ARG A 195 12.98 3.44 -4.96
N VAL A 196 11.81 3.58 -4.33
CA VAL A 196 11.31 4.87 -3.85
C VAL A 196 10.68 4.74 -2.47
N THR A 197 10.54 5.86 -1.77
CA THR A 197 9.79 5.97 -0.50
C THR A 197 8.57 6.86 -0.66
N ALA A 198 7.53 6.59 0.13
CA ALA A 198 6.30 7.38 0.11
C ALA A 198 6.48 8.81 0.65
N ASN A 199 7.35 8.97 1.64
CA ASN A 199 7.72 10.24 2.27
C ASN A 199 6.51 11.12 2.64
N SER A 200 5.52 10.57 3.37
CA SER A 200 4.33 11.34 3.78
C SER A 200 4.69 12.53 4.65
N MET A 201 3.97 13.66 4.54
CA MET A 201 4.25 14.87 5.30
C MET A 201 4.26 14.63 6.81
N GLU A 202 3.24 13.96 7.33
CA GLU A 202 3.26 13.42 8.69
C GLU A 202 4.09 12.13 8.69
N PRO A 203 5.16 12.02 9.49
CA PRO A 203 5.89 10.77 9.70
C PRO A 203 5.01 9.67 10.30
N ARG A 204 5.58 8.48 10.53
CA ARG A 204 4.91 7.50 11.39
C ARG A 204 4.92 7.97 12.83
N GLY A 205 3.85 7.65 13.55
CA GLY A 205 3.80 7.89 14.98
C GLY A 205 2.71 7.09 15.66
N CYS A 206 2.84 6.94 16.97
CA CYS A 206 1.85 6.34 17.82
C CYS A 206 1.86 6.89 19.25
N LEU A 207 0.70 6.79 19.90
CA LEU A 207 0.51 6.91 21.34
C LEU A 207 -0.06 5.58 21.83
N ALA A 208 0.74 4.86 22.60
CA ALA A 208 0.42 3.56 23.16
C ALA A 208 0.12 3.68 24.67
N TYR A 209 -0.79 2.86 25.16
CA TYR A 209 -1.14 2.76 26.57
C TYR A 209 -1.60 1.34 26.88
N TYR A 210 -1.12 0.81 28.00
CA TYR A 210 -1.61 -0.43 28.59
C TYR A 210 -2.37 -0.08 29.88
N ASP A 211 -3.62 -0.52 29.95
CA ASP A 211 -4.44 -0.41 31.15
C ASP A 211 -4.35 -1.71 31.96
N PRO A 212 -3.72 -1.72 33.14
CA PRO A 212 -3.63 -2.91 33.97
C PRO A 212 -4.95 -3.29 34.64
N ALA A 213 -5.91 -2.37 34.78
CA ALA A 213 -7.21 -2.66 35.38
C ALA A 213 -8.15 -3.37 34.39
N GLU A 214 -8.05 -3.03 33.10
CA GLU A 214 -8.79 -3.68 32.02
C GLU A 214 -8.00 -4.80 31.31
N GLU A 215 -6.71 -4.98 31.67
CA GLU A 215 -5.74 -5.83 30.97
C GLU A 215 -5.74 -5.58 29.45
N ARG A 216 -5.71 -4.29 29.07
CA ARG A 216 -6.04 -3.86 27.72
C ARG A 216 -5.03 -2.89 27.14
N TYR A 217 -4.55 -3.20 25.93
CA TYR A 217 -3.72 -2.31 25.13
C TYR A 217 -4.58 -1.40 24.26
N THR A 218 -4.28 -0.10 24.27
CA THR A 218 -4.80 0.87 23.31
C THR A 218 -3.65 1.54 22.60
N ILE A 219 -3.68 1.55 21.27
CA ILE A 219 -2.74 2.31 20.46
C ILE A 219 -3.49 3.25 19.52
N ARG A 220 -3.15 4.54 19.58
CA ARG A 220 -3.50 5.51 18.55
C ARG A 220 -2.32 5.64 17.62
N CYS A 221 -2.46 5.33 16.34
CA CYS A 221 -1.32 5.33 15.42
C CYS A 221 -1.71 5.72 14.00
N THR A 222 -0.70 6.14 13.23
CA THR A 222 -0.86 6.53 11.84
C THR A 222 -0.94 5.28 10.95
N VAL A 223 -2.15 4.73 10.74
CA VAL A 223 -2.36 3.47 10.02
C VAL A 223 -3.53 3.51 9.05
N GLN A 224 -3.41 2.81 7.93
CA GLN A 224 -4.44 2.72 6.88
C GLN A 224 -5.52 1.66 7.16
N SER A 225 -5.28 0.73 8.09
CA SER A 225 -6.18 -0.38 8.38
C SER A 225 -6.14 -0.79 9.85
N VAL A 226 -6.99 -0.20 10.68
CA VAL A 226 -6.99 -0.44 12.13
C VAL A 226 -7.27 -1.89 12.51
N HIS A 227 -8.13 -2.60 11.78
CA HIS A 227 -8.45 -4.01 12.07
C HIS A 227 -7.32 -4.95 11.71
N GLN A 228 -6.61 -4.72 10.60
CA GLN A 228 -5.45 -5.54 10.23
C GLN A 228 -4.30 -5.34 11.22
N ILE A 229 -4.07 -4.10 11.65
CA ILE A 229 -3.06 -3.79 12.65
C ILE A 229 -3.43 -4.41 14.00
N ARG A 230 -4.70 -4.35 14.41
CA ARG A 230 -5.19 -5.04 15.62
C ARG A 230 -4.93 -6.54 15.54
N ALA A 231 -5.27 -7.18 14.42
CA ALA A 231 -5.06 -8.61 14.24
C ALA A 231 -3.57 -8.98 14.29
N ALA A 232 -2.70 -8.15 13.71
CA ALA A 232 -1.25 -8.36 13.74
C ALA A 232 -0.68 -8.21 15.17
N LEU A 233 -1.02 -7.12 15.87
CA LEU A 233 -0.58 -6.86 17.24
C LEU A 233 -1.11 -7.91 18.21
N ALA A 234 -2.42 -8.13 18.24
CA ALA A 234 -3.06 -9.07 19.15
C ALA A 234 -2.68 -10.52 18.81
N GLY A 235 -2.90 -10.96 17.58
CA GLY A 235 -2.78 -12.37 17.21
C GLY A 235 -1.33 -12.85 17.06
N GLN A 236 -0.45 -12.04 16.45
CA GLN A 236 0.89 -12.51 16.08
C GLN A 236 1.98 -12.07 17.06
N ILE A 237 1.93 -10.82 17.54
CA ILE A 237 2.97 -10.24 18.40
C ILE A 237 2.70 -10.56 19.87
N PHE A 238 1.58 -10.07 20.42
CA PHE A 238 1.25 -10.24 21.84
C PHE A 238 0.57 -11.58 22.17
N ARG A 239 0.00 -12.25 21.16
CA ARG A 239 -0.74 -13.53 21.27
C ARG A 239 -1.92 -13.44 22.25
N LEU A 240 -2.64 -12.32 22.17
CA LEU A 240 -3.81 -12.01 22.99
C LEU A 240 -5.10 -12.12 22.18
N PRO A 241 -6.24 -12.37 22.85
CA PRO A 241 -7.56 -12.15 22.26
C PRO A 241 -7.71 -10.74 21.67
N HIS A 242 -8.38 -10.63 20.52
CA HIS A 242 -8.52 -9.35 19.80
C HIS A 242 -9.16 -8.23 20.62
N HIS A 243 -10.03 -8.53 21.58
CA HIS A 243 -10.70 -7.50 22.40
C HIS A 243 -9.76 -6.81 23.40
N GLN A 244 -8.64 -7.45 23.75
CA GLN A 244 -7.60 -6.88 24.62
C GLN A 244 -6.68 -5.89 23.90
N VAL A 245 -6.85 -5.68 22.59
CA VAL A 245 -6.08 -4.70 21.82
C VAL A 245 -7.03 -3.80 21.04
N ARG A 246 -6.92 -2.48 21.23
CA ARG A 246 -7.66 -1.48 20.49
C ARG A 246 -6.72 -0.65 19.64
N VAL A 247 -7.07 -0.44 18.37
CA VAL A 247 -6.30 0.38 17.43
C VAL A 247 -7.18 1.54 16.94
N VAL A 248 -6.64 2.75 17.05
CA VAL A 248 -7.30 3.98 16.64
C VAL A 248 -6.40 4.76 15.67
N CYS A 249 -6.99 5.29 14.60
CA CYS A 249 -6.39 6.23 13.67
C CYS A 249 -7.33 7.43 13.55
N ASP A 250 -6.86 8.58 14.03
CA ASP A 250 -7.54 9.87 13.87
C ASP A 250 -7.22 10.46 12.47
N ASN A 251 -7.01 11.79 12.35
CA ASN A 251 -6.50 12.34 11.10
C ASN A 251 -5.07 11.83 10.84
N MET A 252 -4.76 11.56 9.57
CA MET A 252 -3.45 11.05 9.16
C MET A 252 -2.94 11.90 7.99
N GLY A 253 -1.76 12.48 8.13
CA GLY A 253 -1.13 13.40 7.18
C GLY A 253 -0.50 12.69 5.98
N GLY A 254 -1.29 11.84 5.33
CA GLY A 254 -0.88 10.99 4.23
C GLY A 254 -0.33 9.63 4.68
N GLY A 255 -0.63 8.58 3.90
CA GLY A 255 -0.14 7.22 4.14
C GLY A 255 0.38 6.52 2.89
N PHE A 256 -0.26 6.74 1.73
CA PHE A 256 0.22 6.33 0.40
C PHE A 256 0.53 4.84 0.19
N GLY A 257 0.05 3.98 1.09
CA GLY A 257 0.29 2.53 1.10
C GLY A 257 1.32 2.11 2.15
N MET A 258 2.30 2.97 2.43
CA MET A 258 3.38 2.76 3.41
C MET A 258 2.84 2.67 4.85
N LYS A 259 1.81 3.44 5.23
CA LYS A 259 1.13 3.29 6.53
C LYS A 259 0.13 2.11 6.59
N GLY A 260 0.20 1.17 5.66
CA GLY A 260 -0.63 -0.03 5.67
C GLY A 260 -0.08 -1.19 6.50
N GLY A 261 1.21 -1.16 6.86
CA GLY A 261 1.90 -2.22 7.60
C GLY A 261 1.86 -2.04 9.11
N CYS A 262 2.05 -3.16 9.83
CA CYS A 262 2.34 -3.14 11.26
C CYS A 262 3.85 -3.08 11.43
N TYR A 263 4.34 -2.07 12.15
CA TYR A 263 5.76 -1.80 12.28
C TYR A 263 6.26 -2.14 13.70
N PRO A 264 7.55 -2.48 13.86
CA PRO A 264 8.15 -2.78 15.16
C PRO A 264 7.82 -1.76 16.26
N GLU A 265 7.86 -0.47 15.92
CA GLU A 265 7.70 0.64 16.85
C GLU A 265 6.31 0.68 17.49
N TYR A 266 5.29 0.12 16.84
CA TYR A 266 3.94 -0.01 17.41
C TYR A 266 3.91 -1.07 18.52
N GLY A 267 4.52 -2.23 18.28
CA GLY A 267 4.65 -3.28 19.29
C GLY A 267 5.55 -2.85 20.45
N LEU A 268 6.66 -2.17 20.14
CA LEU A 268 7.57 -1.59 21.12
C LEU A 268 6.90 -0.56 22.02
N SER A 269 6.12 0.37 21.45
CA SER A 269 5.46 1.40 22.24
C SER A 269 4.39 0.81 23.18
N LEU A 270 3.66 -0.21 22.73
CA LEU A 270 2.70 -0.94 23.58
C LEU A 270 3.42 -1.67 24.72
N TRP A 271 4.47 -2.43 24.40
CA TRP A 271 5.24 -3.15 25.40
C TRP A 271 5.93 -2.19 26.39
N ALA A 272 6.48 -1.08 25.91
CA ALA A 272 7.02 -0.04 26.76
C ALA A 272 5.97 0.53 27.71
N SER A 273 4.73 0.77 27.24
CA SER A 273 3.66 1.27 28.10
C SER A 273 3.24 0.28 29.20
N GLU A 274 3.33 -1.02 28.92
CA GLU A 274 3.17 -2.10 29.91
C GLU A 274 4.30 -2.04 30.96
N VAL A 275 5.55 -1.91 30.52
CA VAL A 275 6.74 -1.89 31.40
C VAL A 275 6.76 -0.65 32.30
N THR A 276 6.45 0.53 31.76
CA THR A 276 6.56 1.79 32.50
C THR A 276 5.28 2.18 33.25
N GLY A 277 4.16 1.49 33.00
CA GLY A 277 2.84 1.84 33.55
C GLY A 277 2.34 3.23 33.13
N ARG A 278 2.87 3.79 32.04
CA ARG A 278 2.58 5.14 31.55
C ARG A 278 2.34 5.11 30.04
N PRO A 279 1.51 6.01 29.49
CA PRO A 279 1.39 6.14 28.04
C PRO A 279 2.75 6.44 27.40
N VAL A 280 3.06 5.81 26.27
CA VAL A 280 4.30 6.02 25.53
C VAL A 280 3.99 6.54 24.14
N ARG A 281 4.61 7.66 23.80
CA ARG A 281 4.48 8.31 22.51
C ARG A 281 5.78 8.18 21.73
N TRP A 282 5.69 7.62 20.53
CA TRP A 282 6.79 7.57 19.59
C TRP A 282 6.38 8.27 18.29
N THR A 283 7.26 9.08 17.74
CA THR A 283 7.09 9.72 16.43
C THR A 283 8.43 9.69 15.72
N ALA A 284 8.44 9.17 14.49
CA ALA A 284 9.65 9.07 13.70
C ALA A 284 10.14 10.46 13.28
N ASP A 285 11.46 10.67 13.32
CA ASP A 285 12.07 11.78 12.60
C ASP A 285 11.99 11.54 11.07
N ARG A 286 12.12 12.60 10.27
CA ARG A 286 12.12 12.45 8.81
C ARG A 286 13.25 11.55 8.31
N SER A 287 14.47 11.74 8.83
CA SER A 287 15.63 10.92 8.50
C SER A 287 15.41 9.46 8.91
N GLU A 288 14.84 9.25 10.09
CA GLU A 288 14.46 7.93 10.60
C GLU A 288 13.46 7.21 9.69
N GLY A 289 12.44 7.91 9.21
CA GLY A 289 11.46 7.38 8.26
C GLY A 289 12.08 6.90 6.95
N LEU A 290 13.10 7.61 6.42
CA LEU A 290 13.78 7.19 5.19
C LEU A 290 14.50 5.83 5.34
N LEU A 291 14.95 5.51 6.56
CA LEU A 291 15.62 4.25 6.89
C LEU A 291 14.65 3.12 7.22
N SER A 292 13.49 3.43 7.79
CA SER A 292 12.63 2.46 8.49
C SER A 292 11.20 2.32 7.95
N ASP A 293 10.75 3.26 7.11
CA ASP A 293 9.46 3.14 6.46
C ASP A 293 9.53 2.08 5.35
N GLU A 294 8.44 1.33 5.16
CA GLU A 294 8.34 0.45 3.99
C GLU A 294 8.55 1.27 2.71
N GLN A 295 9.50 0.81 1.90
CA GLN A 295 9.80 1.42 0.62
C GLN A 295 8.97 0.72 -0.47
N ALA A 296 9.10 1.12 -1.71
CA ALA A 296 8.39 0.49 -2.82
C ALA A 296 9.28 0.38 -4.04
N ARG A 297 8.84 -0.44 -5.01
CA ARG A 297 9.57 -0.70 -6.24
C ARG A 297 10.93 -1.37 -5.93
N GLY A 298 11.95 -1.12 -6.74
CA GLY A 298 13.26 -1.75 -6.58
C GLY A 298 13.34 -3.07 -7.31
N SER A 299 12.97 -3.05 -8.59
CA SER A 299 12.90 -4.23 -9.44
C SER A 299 13.58 -3.95 -10.77
N THR A 300 14.12 -5.00 -11.38
CA THR A 300 14.61 -4.96 -12.77
C THR A 300 13.76 -5.92 -13.58
N VAL A 301 13.23 -5.43 -14.69
CA VAL A 301 12.32 -6.19 -15.56
C VAL A 301 13.00 -6.43 -16.90
N GLU A 302 13.06 -7.67 -17.33
CA GLU A 302 13.30 -8.06 -18.71
C GLU A 302 11.95 -8.26 -19.39
N ALA A 303 11.66 -7.50 -20.44
CA ALA A 303 10.41 -7.57 -21.17
C ALA A 303 10.65 -7.90 -22.65
N GLU A 304 9.80 -8.75 -23.22
CA GLU A 304 9.76 -9.09 -24.64
C GLU A 304 8.36 -8.89 -25.20
N LEU A 305 8.27 -8.19 -26.33
CA LEU A 305 7.03 -7.93 -27.05
C LEU A 305 7.14 -8.47 -28.48
N GLY A 306 6.30 -9.45 -28.82
CA GLY A 306 6.17 -9.97 -30.18
C GLY A 306 5.08 -9.24 -30.96
N LEU A 307 5.39 -8.82 -32.20
CA LEU A 307 4.46 -8.15 -33.10
C LEU A 307 4.48 -8.77 -34.50
N ASP A 308 3.37 -8.63 -35.22
CA ASP A 308 3.31 -8.86 -36.67
C ASP A 308 3.77 -7.62 -37.48
N ASP A 309 3.87 -7.77 -38.80
CA ASP A 309 4.29 -6.69 -39.73
C ASP A 309 3.34 -5.46 -39.70
N ASN A 310 2.10 -5.62 -39.22
CA ASN A 310 1.13 -4.55 -39.07
C ASN A 310 1.18 -3.91 -37.68
N GLY A 311 2.09 -4.34 -36.80
CA GLY A 311 2.20 -3.88 -35.43
C GLY A 311 1.11 -4.42 -34.49
N LYS A 312 0.45 -5.53 -34.82
CA LYS A 312 -0.45 -6.22 -33.89
C LYS A 312 0.35 -7.02 -32.87
N PHE A 313 -0.05 -6.94 -31.61
CA PHE A 313 0.59 -7.66 -30.52
C PHE A 313 0.25 -9.16 -30.60
N LEU A 314 1.28 -9.98 -30.48
CA LEU A 314 1.19 -11.45 -30.52
C LEU A 314 1.46 -12.07 -29.14
N ALA A 315 2.45 -11.54 -28.42
CA ALA A 315 2.82 -12.01 -27.11
C ALA A 315 3.52 -10.93 -26.28
N LEU A 316 3.31 -10.98 -24.96
CA LEU A 316 4.07 -10.23 -23.96
C LEU A 316 4.70 -11.21 -22.96
N SER A 317 6.02 -11.20 -22.85
CA SER A 317 6.77 -11.93 -21.83
C SER A 317 7.44 -10.95 -20.88
N THR A 318 7.36 -11.22 -19.58
CA THR A 318 8.11 -10.45 -18.58
C THR A 318 8.77 -11.38 -17.58
N SER A 319 10.03 -11.12 -17.25
CA SER A 319 10.71 -11.72 -16.10
C SER A 319 11.29 -10.59 -15.29
N TRP A 320 10.95 -10.53 -14.00
CA TRP A 320 11.53 -9.51 -13.14
C TRP A 320 12.07 -10.08 -11.84
N ILE A 321 13.18 -9.49 -11.41
CA ILE A 321 13.76 -9.74 -10.10
C ILE A 321 13.48 -8.52 -9.24
N SER A 322 12.99 -8.75 -8.02
CA SER A 322 12.61 -7.66 -7.12
C SER A 322 13.25 -7.83 -5.76
N SER A 323 13.92 -6.78 -5.32
CA SER A 323 14.38 -6.66 -3.93
C SER A 323 13.15 -6.49 -3.04
N ILE A 324 12.98 -7.40 -2.08
CA ILE A 324 11.92 -7.29 -1.06
C ILE A 324 12.44 -6.83 0.30
N GLY A 325 13.75 -6.61 0.42
CA GLY A 325 14.41 -6.25 1.67
C GLY A 325 14.84 -7.46 2.48
N ALA A 326 15.28 -7.21 3.71
CA ALA A 326 15.94 -8.21 4.54
C ALA A 326 14.97 -9.24 5.15
N TYR A 327 13.68 -8.91 5.18
CA TYR A 327 12.68 -9.66 5.92
C TYR A 327 11.46 -9.98 5.05
N TYR A 328 11.05 -11.25 5.05
CA TYR A 328 9.78 -11.72 4.50
C TYR A 328 8.83 -12.09 5.66
N SER A 329 8.41 -11.06 6.39
CA SER A 329 7.62 -11.19 7.63
C SER A 329 6.12 -10.89 7.44
N SER A 330 5.68 -10.53 6.23
CA SER A 330 4.26 -10.29 5.94
C SER A 330 3.95 -10.47 4.45
N ASP A 331 2.68 -10.46 4.08
CA ASP A 331 2.26 -10.53 2.67
C ASP A 331 2.54 -9.24 1.90
N ARG A 332 2.93 -8.15 2.57
CA ARG A 332 3.09 -6.82 1.99
C ARG A 332 4.10 -6.74 0.84
N PRO A 333 5.33 -7.27 0.96
CA PRO A 333 6.26 -7.36 -0.16
C PRO A 333 5.79 -8.29 -1.28
N THR A 334 4.83 -9.19 -1.01
CA THR A 334 4.30 -10.11 -2.04
C THR A 334 3.24 -9.48 -2.91
N ILE A 335 2.50 -8.49 -2.38
CA ILE A 335 1.39 -7.86 -3.10
C ILE A 335 1.89 -7.29 -4.43
N PRO A 336 3.02 -6.55 -4.49
CA PRO A 336 3.51 -6.05 -5.76
C PRO A 336 3.90 -7.06 -6.82
N LEU A 337 4.36 -8.19 -6.34
CA LEU A 337 4.94 -9.23 -7.16
C LEU A 337 3.91 -10.24 -7.67
N THR A 338 2.68 -10.17 -7.14
CA THR A 338 1.62 -11.15 -7.42
C THR A 338 0.38 -10.47 -7.99
N ILE A 339 -0.22 -9.54 -7.24
CA ILE A 339 -1.46 -8.87 -7.65
C ILE A 339 -1.21 -7.90 -8.80
N GLY A 340 -0.06 -7.24 -8.81
CA GLY A 340 0.33 -6.30 -9.88
C GLY A 340 0.26 -6.93 -11.28
N MET A 341 0.66 -8.20 -11.43
CA MET A 341 0.70 -8.89 -12.73
C MET A 341 -0.63 -8.85 -13.50
N GLY A 342 -1.78 -8.77 -12.81
CA GLY A 342 -3.08 -8.64 -13.47
C GLY A 342 -3.25 -7.36 -14.31
N CYS A 343 -2.34 -6.38 -14.17
CA CYS A 343 -2.35 -5.14 -14.93
C CYS A 343 -1.39 -5.13 -16.13
N LEU A 344 -0.71 -6.25 -16.41
CA LEU A 344 0.21 -6.40 -17.56
C LEU A 344 -0.45 -6.14 -18.90
N VAL A 345 -1.68 -6.63 -19.04
CA VAL A 345 -2.48 -6.53 -20.27
C VAL A 345 -2.92 -5.09 -20.53
N ASN A 346 -2.95 -4.27 -19.47
CA ASN A 346 -3.33 -2.86 -19.48
C ASN A 346 -4.66 -2.63 -20.22
N THR A 347 -4.64 -2.00 -21.39
CA THR A 347 -5.84 -1.74 -22.21
C THR A 347 -5.76 -2.41 -23.57
N TYR A 348 -4.88 -3.41 -23.75
CA TYR A 348 -4.56 -3.99 -25.06
C TYR A 348 -5.02 -5.44 -25.23
N THR A 349 -5.17 -5.85 -26.49
CA THR A 349 -5.56 -7.20 -26.91
C THR A 349 -4.32 -8.06 -27.12
N PHE A 350 -3.67 -8.51 -26.05
CA PHE A 350 -2.61 -9.53 -26.15
C PHE A 350 -3.23 -10.93 -26.32
N PRO A 351 -2.81 -11.73 -27.32
CA PRO A 351 -3.23 -13.13 -27.41
C PRO A 351 -2.59 -14.03 -26.35
N ALA A 352 -1.30 -13.81 -26.05
CA ALA A 352 -0.55 -14.59 -25.06
C ALA A 352 0.23 -13.66 -24.14
N VAL A 353 0.18 -13.92 -22.83
CA VAL A 353 0.95 -13.19 -21.82
C VAL A 353 1.55 -14.18 -20.83
N TYR A 354 2.79 -13.94 -20.45
CA TYR A 354 3.47 -14.69 -19.40
C TYR A 354 4.32 -13.73 -18.55
N ALA A 355 4.32 -13.97 -17.25
CA ALA A 355 5.10 -13.21 -16.29
C ALA A 355 5.72 -14.10 -15.21
N GLU A 356 6.98 -13.84 -14.91
CA GLU A 356 7.72 -14.42 -13.81
C GLU A 356 8.24 -13.32 -12.89
N CYS A 357 8.10 -13.52 -11.58
CA CYS A 357 8.71 -12.68 -10.57
C CYS A 357 9.54 -13.52 -9.61
N ILE A 358 10.79 -13.12 -9.41
CA ILE A 358 11.65 -13.65 -8.35
C ILE A 358 11.78 -12.60 -7.24
N ALA A 359 11.32 -12.93 -6.04
CA ALA A 359 11.48 -12.11 -4.85
C ALA A 359 12.81 -12.43 -4.18
N VAL A 360 13.65 -11.40 -4.00
CA VAL A 360 15.03 -11.54 -3.54
C VAL A 360 15.23 -10.79 -2.23
N LEU A 361 15.79 -11.48 -1.24
CA LEU A 361 16.22 -10.87 0.01
C LEU A 361 17.47 -10.04 -0.22
N THR A 362 17.47 -8.83 0.31
CA THR A 362 18.59 -7.88 0.21
C THR A 362 18.77 -7.16 1.53
N ASN A 363 19.96 -6.64 1.82
CA ASN A 363 20.28 -5.88 3.04
C ASN A 363 19.72 -4.44 3.01
N THR A 364 18.41 -4.33 2.77
CA THR A 364 17.66 -3.10 2.67
C THR A 364 16.34 -3.24 3.43
N MET A 365 15.67 -2.12 3.72
CA MET A 365 14.33 -2.13 4.31
C MET A 365 13.33 -2.95 3.48
N THR A 366 12.23 -3.41 4.07
CA THR A 366 11.20 -4.16 3.36
C THR A 366 10.47 -3.29 2.33
N THR A 367 10.07 -3.87 1.20
CA THR A 367 9.20 -3.20 0.21
C THR A 367 7.73 -3.50 0.46
N ALA A 368 6.86 -2.57 0.06
CA ALA A 368 5.43 -2.68 0.18
C ALA A 368 4.72 -1.85 -0.91
N PRO A 369 3.38 -1.91 -0.99
CA PRO A 369 2.65 -1.13 -1.96
C PRO A 369 2.78 0.38 -1.71
N TYR A 370 3.18 1.11 -2.74
CA TYR A 370 3.09 2.57 -2.83
C TYR A 370 2.25 2.96 -4.03
N ARG A 371 1.22 3.80 -3.81
CA ARG A 371 0.30 4.35 -4.83
C ARG A 371 -0.22 3.32 -5.85
N GLY A 372 -1.50 2.93 -5.73
CA GLY A 372 -2.14 2.06 -6.72
C GLY A 372 -1.91 0.56 -6.50
N GLY A 373 -1.36 0.15 -5.34
CA GLY A 373 -1.38 -1.26 -4.95
C GLY A 373 -0.60 -2.16 -5.90
N SER A 374 0.52 -1.66 -6.46
CA SER A 374 1.44 -2.30 -7.44
C SER A 374 1.03 -2.36 -8.92
N ARG A 375 0.00 -1.63 -9.29
CA ARG A 375 -0.38 -1.45 -10.70
C ARG A 375 0.59 -0.58 -11.51
N PRO A 376 1.30 0.42 -10.94
CA PRO A 376 2.17 1.28 -11.73
C PRO A 376 3.34 0.55 -12.39
N GLU A 377 3.95 -0.43 -11.73
CA GLU A 377 5.07 -1.21 -12.27
C GLU A 377 4.71 -1.88 -13.60
N PRO A 378 3.64 -2.71 -13.66
CA PRO A 378 3.21 -3.36 -14.89
C PRO A 378 2.72 -2.43 -15.98
N ILE A 379 2.04 -1.36 -15.62
CA ILE A 379 1.68 -0.35 -16.62
C ILE A 379 2.95 0.31 -17.16
N TYR A 380 3.90 0.67 -16.30
CA TYR A 380 5.13 1.36 -16.71
C TYR A 380 5.93 0.56 -17.73
N PHE A 381 6.26 -0.69 -17.44
CA PHE A 381 7.11 -1.43 -18.37
C PHE A 381 6.35 -1.88 -19.63
N THR A 382 5.03 -2.17 -19.56
CA THR A 382 4.23 -2.46 -20.75
C THR A 382 4.17 -1.24 -21.67
N GLU A 383 3.88 -0.05 -21.14
CA GLU A 383 3.87 1.18 -21.94
C GLU A 383 5.25 1.51 -22.51
N THR A 384 6.31 1.28 -21.73
CA THR A 384 7.69 1.60 -22.14
C THR A 384 8.16 0.68 -23.28
N ILE A 385 7.86 -0.62 -23.23
CA ILE A 385 8.22 -1.53 -24.32
C ILE A 385 7.39 -1.28 -25.58
N ILE A 386 6.14 -0.85 -25.45
CA ILE A 386 5.31 -0.41 -26.58
C ILE A 386 5.90 0.83 -27.25
N ASP A 387 6.35 1.82 -26.47
CA ASP A 387 7.02 3.01 -27.03
C ASP A 387 8.37 2.67 -27.68
N LYS A 388 9.07 1.65 -27.20
CA LYS A 388 10.26 1.11 -27.87
C LYS A 388 9.90 0.44 -29.19
N ALA A 389 8.87 -0.40 -29.19
CA ALA A 389 8.39 -1.07 -30.39
C ALA A 389 7.95 -0.07 -31.48
N ALA A 390 7.17 0.95 -31.10
CA ALA A 390 6.76 2.01 -32.01
C ALA A 390 7.96 2.67 -32.71
N ARG A 391 9.02 2.98 -31.95
CA ARG A 391 10.25 3.57 -32.49
C ARG A 391 11.02 2.62 -33.43
N GLU A 392 11.11 1.34 -33.09
CA GLU A 392 11.84 0.35 -33.90
C GLU A 392 11.13 0.02 -35.21
N LEU A 393 9.79 -0.05 -35.17
CA LEU A 393 8.98 -0.33 -36.35
C LEU A 393 8.66 0.94 -37.17
N GLY A 394 9.04 2.13 -36.69
CA GLY A 394 8.72 3.40 -37.35
C GLY A 394 7.21 3.71 -37.36
N ILE A 395 6.45 3.14 -36.42
CA ILE A 395 5.01 3.37 -36.27
C ILE A 395 4.79 4.48 -35.25
N ASP A 396 3.85 5.38 -35.51
CA ASP A 396 3.46 6.38 -34.54
C ASP A 396 2.99 5.71 -33.22
N PRO A 397 3.48 6.12 -32.03
CA PRO A 397 3.15 5.45 -30.77
C PRO A 397 1.65 5.49 -30.41
N ALA A 398 0.90 6.51 -30.83
CA ALA A 398 -0.54 6.55 -30.61
C ALA A 398 -1.24 5.58 -31.57
N GLU A 399 -0.80 5.53 -32.83
CA GLU A 399 -1.30 4.57 -33.82
C GLU A 399 -1.05 3.11 -33.41
N LEU A 400 0.15 2.78 -32.90
CA LEU A 400 0.44 1.42 -32.42
C LEU A 400 -0.52 1.02 -31.28
N ARG A 401 -0.86 1.94 -30.39
CA ARG A 401 -1.84 1.72 -29.31
C ARG A 401 -3.26 1.57 -29.85
N ARG A 402 -3.68 2.42 -30.80
CA ARG A 402 -4.99 2.31 -31.47
C ARG A 402 -5.21 0.93 -32.07
N ARG A 403 -4.20 0.40 -32.77
CA ARG A 403 -4.25 -0.93 -33.38
C ARG A 403 -4.49 -2.03 -32.35
N ASN A 404 -4.01 -1.88 -31.12
CA ASN A 404 -4.02 -2.96 -30.14
C ASN A 404 -4.98 -2.76 -28.98
N THR A 405 -5.71 -1.65 -28.94
CA THR A 405 -6.62 -1.34 -27.83
C THR A 405 -7.83 -2.30 -27.83
N ILE A 406 -8.24 -2.74 -26.65
CA ILE A 406 -9.45 -3.55 -26.46
C ILE A 406 -10.66 -2.72 -26.92
N PRO A 407 -11.44 -3.21 -27.89
CA PRO A 407 -12.60 -2.47 -28.37
C PRO A 407 -13.71 -2.48 -27.32
N LYS A 408 -14.47 -1.39 -27.24
CA LYS A 408 -15.64 -1.26 -26.35
C LYS A 408 -16.63 -2.41 -26.51
N THR A 409 -16.80 -2.90 -27.73
CA THR A 409 -17.71 -4.01 -28.08
C THR A 409 -17.26 -5.36 -27.52
N ALA A 410 -16.02 -5.49 -27.04
CA ALA A 410 -15.53 -6.71 -26.40
C ALA A 410 -15.81 -6.75 -24.88
N MET A 411 -16.43 -5.72 -24.30
CA MET A 411 -16.74 -5.70 -22.87
C MET A 411 -18.00 -6.54 -22.54
N PRO A 412 -18.00 -7.33 -21.45
CA PRO A 412 -16.89 -7.55 -20.52
C PRO A 412 -15.77 -8.40 -21.15
N TYR A 413 -14.51 -7.99 -20.96
CA TYR A 413 -13.35 -8.61 -21.59
C TYR A 413 -12.52 -9.40 -20.58
N THR A 414 -12.33 -10.70 -20.79
CA THR A 414 -11.42 -11.50 -19.96
C THR A 414 -10.04 -11.55 -20.57
N THR A 415 -9.07 -11.02 -19.82
CA THR A 415 -7.67 -10.95 -20.23
C THR A 415 -6.99 -12.33 -20.21
N PRO A 416 -5.87 -12.52 -20.93
CA PRO A 416 -5.04 -13.73 -20.82
C PRO A 416 -4.53 -14.01 -19.39
N MET A 417 -4.47 -12.97 -18.56
CA MET A 417 -4.10 -13.04 -17.14
C MET A 417 -5.29 -13.39 -16.22
N ARG A 418 -6.45 -13.68 -16.81
CA ARG A 418 -7.73 -14.12 -16.20
C ARG A 418 -8.50 -13.06 -15.42
N GLN A 419 -8.07 -11.80 -15.42
CA GLN A 419 -8.91 -10.70 -14.93
C GLN A 419 -9.99 -10.37 -15.96
N THR A 420 -11.21 -10.17 -15.51
CA THR A 420 -12.32 -9.69 -16.34
C THR A 420 -12.49 -8.18 -16.15
N TYR A 421 -12.33 -7.43 -17.22
CA TYR A 421 -12.68 -6.02 -17.28
C TYR A 421 -14.19 -5.93 -17.50
N ASP A 422 -14.87 -5.23 -16.61
CA ASP A 422 -16.32 -5.07 -16.63
C ASP A 422 -16.79 -4.13 -17.74
N SER A 423 -16.06 -3.03 -17.95
CA SER A 423 -16.38 -1.98 -18.91
C SER A 423 -15.13 -1.18 -19.34
N GLY A 424 -15.24 -0.45 -20.45
CA GLY A 424 -14.19 0.44 -20.92
C GLY A 424 -14.40 0.92 -22.36
N ASP A 425 -14.11 2.19 -22.61
CA ASP A 425 -14.00 2.78 -23.96
C ASP A 425 -12.61 3.41 -24.11
N PHE A 426 -11.60 2.55 -24.12
CA PHE A 426 -10.20 2.96 -24.05
C PHE A 426 -9.74 3.70 -25.30
N ALA A 427 -10.29 3.34 -26.47
CA ALA A 427 -10.02 4.04 -27.73
C ALA A 427 -10.51 5.49 -27.64
N LYS A 428 -11.74 5.72 -27.14
CA LYS A 428 -12.24 7.06 -26.88
C LYS A 428 -11.36 7.83 -25.90
N ASN A 429 -10.92 7.19 -24.81
CA ASN A 429 -10.03 7.83 -23.83
C ASN A 429 -8.71 8.28 -24.45
N LEU A 430 -8.14 7.48 -25.36
CA LEU A 430 -6.94 7.83 -26.11
C LEU A 430 -7.19 9.01 -27.05
N GLU A 431 -8.25 8.96 -27.86
CA GLU A 431 -8.57 10.06 -28.79
C GLU A 431 -8.85 11.38 -28.08
N ASP A 432 -9.65 11.36 -27.00
CA ASP A 432 -9.94 12.56 -26.21
C ASP A 432 -8.63 13.16 -25.67
N ALA A 433 -7.71 12.32 -25.21
CA ALA A 433 -6.46 12.77 -24.64
C ALA A 433 -5.46 13.29 -25.70
N LEU A 434 -5.43 12.70 -26.90
CA LEU A 434 -4.64 13.20 -28.03
C LEU A 434 -5.18 14.54 -28.54
N HIS A 435 -6.49 14.69 -28.61
CA HIS A 435 -7.14 15.94 -28.98
C HIS A 435 -6.80 17.05 -27.97
N LEU A 436 -6.99 16.80 -26.68
CA LEU A 436 -6.65 17.76 -25.60
C LEU A 436 -5.16 18.11 -25.59
N ALA A 437 -4.29 17.18 -25.96
CA ALA A 437 -2.86 17.39 -26.02
C ALA A 437 -2.41 18.13 -27.31
N ALA A 438 -3.32 18.39 -28.27
CA ALA A 438 -3.02 18.90 -29.60
C ALA A 438 -1.92 18.06 -30.29
N TYR A 439 -2.14 16.74 -30.36
CA TYR A 439 -1.16 15.77 -30.85
C TYR A 439 -0.82 15.96 -32.34
N ASP A 440 -1.80 16.29 -33.18
CA ASP A 440 -1.58 16.42 -34.64
C ASP A 440 -0.55 17.52 -34.99
N GLY A 441 -0.43 18.55 -34.15
CA GLY A 441 0.55 19.64 -34.31
C GLY A 441 1.89 19.39 -33.61
N ILE A 442 2.20 18.16 -33.19
CA ILE A 442 3.35 17.90 -32.30
C ILE A 442 4.70 18.15 -32.98
N GLU A 443 4.83 17.86 -34.28
CA GLU A 443 6.11 18.06 -34.99
C GLU A 443 6.47 19.53 -35.14
N GLU A 444 5.49 20.40 -35.38
CA GLU A 444 5.69 21.85 -35.39
C GLU A 444 6.14 22.35 -34.01
N ARG A 445 5.54 21.83 -32.94
CA ARG A 445 5.90 22.16 -31.56
C ARG A 445 7.30 21.66 -31.20
N ARG A 446 7.69 20.49 -31.67
CA ARG A 446 9.06 19.96 -31.56
C ARG A 446 10.06 20.84 -32.30
N ALA A 447 9.76 21.23 -33.53
CA ALA A 447 10.61 22.14 -34.31
C ALA A 447 10.75 23.51 -33.63
N ALA A 448 9.65 24.07 -33.11
CA ALA A 448 9.67 25.31 -32.36
C ALA A 448 10.48 25.21 -31.06
N ALA A 449 10.43 24.07 -30.35
CA ALA A 449 11.26 23.82 -29.19
C ALA A 449 12.76 23.75 -29.57
N ARG A 450 13.09 23.03 -30.64
CA ARG A 450 14.48 22.93 -31.15
C ARG A 450 15.06 24.29 -31.52
N ARG A 451 14.27 25.17 -32.17
CA ARG A 451 14.67 26.56 -32.46
C ARG A 451 15.01 27.37 -31.20
N ARG A 452 14.47 27.00 -30.04
CA ARG A 452 14.77 27.61 -28.72
C ARG A 452 15.85 26.85 -27.94
N GLY A 453 16.55 25.90 -28.56
CA GLY A 453 17.55 25.05 -27.89
C GLY A 453 16.94 24.06 -26.88
N LYS A 454 15.65 23.72 -27.00
CA LYS A 454 14.93 22.80 -26.10
C LYS A 454 14.47 21.54 -26.82
N LEU A 455 14.30 20.45 -26.07
CA LEU A 455 13.62 19.23 -26.54
C LEU A 455 12.17 19.21 -26.02
N LEU A 456 11.28 18.58 -26.78
CA LEU A 456 9.87 18.41 -26.41
C LEU A 456 9.51 16.93 -26.49
N GLY A 457 9.21 16.33 -25.34
CA GLY A 457 8.59 15.01 -25.21
C GLY A 457 7.08 15.14 -25.00
N ILE A 458 6.34 14.11 -25.39
CA ILE A 458 4.89 14.01 -25.16
C ILE A 458 4.60 12.65 -24.53
N GLY A 459 3.84 12.66 -23.44
CA GLY A 459 3.26 11.48 -22.80
C GLY A 459 1.83 11.82 -22.43
N VAL A 460 0.90 10.92 -22.73
CA VAL A 460 -0.54 11.14 -22.56
C VAL A 460 -1.07 10.11 -21.56
N LEU A 461 -1.68 10.58 -20.46
CA LEU A 461 -2.27 9.74 -19.42
C LEU A 461 -3.65 10.30 -19.08
N SER A 462 -4.66 9.44 -18.88
CA SER A 462 -6.05 9.83 -18.61
C SER A 462 -6.59 9.13 -17.37
N GLU A 463 -7.31 9.84 -16.50
CA GLU A 463 -8.10 9.26 -15.40
C GLU A 463 -9.27 10.21 -14.99
N LYS A 464 -10.42 9.66 -14.57
CA LYS A 464 -11.60 10.44 -14.08
C LYS A 464 -12.57 9.64 -13.17
N LEU A 465 -13.18 10.37 -12.20
CA LEU A 465 -14.57 10.33 -11.64
C LEU A 465 -14.77 10.20 -10.10
N GLY A 466 -15.87 10.79 -9.57
CA GLY A 466 -16.18 11.06 -8.14
C GLY A 466 -17.66 10.98 -7.69
N ILE A 467 -17.92 11.09 -6.37
CA ILE A 467 -19.20 10.87 -5.64
C ILE A 467 -19.36 11.86 -4.44
N ASP A 468 -20.60 12.14 -4.00
CA ASP A 468 -21.08 13.08 -2.96
C ASP A 468 -20.92 12.58 -1.48
N ALA A 469 -20.57 13.46 -0.54
CA ALA A 469 -20.12 13.14 0.83
C ALA A 469 -20.95 13.76 1.97
N ASP A 470 -21.72 14.83 1.73
CA ASP A 470 -22.12 15.78 2.79
C ASP A 470 -23.38 15.38 3.60
N LYS A 471 -23.81 14.12 3.46
CA LYS A 471 -24.94 13.54 4.23
C LYS A 471 -24.52 12.32 5.05
N ILE A 472 -23.22 12.05 5.10
CA ILE A 472 -22.65 10.85 5.71
C ILE A 472 -21.66 11.28 6.78
N ARG A 473 -22.02 11.10 8.05
CA ARG A 473 -21.07 11.27 9.13
C ARG A 473 -20.12 10.07 9.15
N TYR A 474 -19.02 10.16 8.41
CA TYR A 474 -18.04 9.09 8.27
C TYR A 474 -17.26 8.90 9.59
N ARG A 475 -17.49 7.79 10.28
CA ARG A 475 -16.63 7.31 11.37
C ARG A 475 -15.73 6.22 10.81
N PHE A 476 -14.43 6.44 10.84
CA PHE A 476 -13.41 5.50 10.37
C PHE A 476 -12.28 5.45 11.38
N GLY A 477 -11.49 4.38 11.32
CA GLY A 477 -10.25 4.31 12.07
C GLY A 477 -10.39 4.01 13.56
N ASP A 478 -11.53 3.53 14.08
CA ASP A 478 -11.58 2.97 15.44
C ASP A 478 -12.06 1.52 15.39
N SER A 479 -11.17 0.57 15.68
CA SER A 479 -11.45 -0.87 15.54
C SER A 479 -12.62 -1.38 16.38
N ASP A 480 -13.05 -0.61 17.38
CA ASP A 480 -14.16 -0.94 18.27
C ASP A 480 -15.49 -0.33 17.82
N LEU A 481 -15.44 0.76 17.05
CA LEU A 481 -16.64 1.49 16.61
C LEU A 481 -17.01 1.19 15.15
N VAL A 482 -16.07 0.73 14.33
CA VAL A 482 -16.32 0.38 12.93
C VAL A 482 -16.35 -1.14 12.71
N THR A 483 -17.33 -1.61 11.93
CA THR A 483 -17.43 -3.00 11.50
C THR A 483 -16.15 -3.44 10.78
N MET A 484 -15.78 -4.72 10.89
CA MET A 484 -14.57 -5.28 10.28
C MET A 484 -14.39 -4.83 8.83
N GLY A 485 -13.28 -4.15 8.57
CA GLY A 485 -12.92 -3.67 7.25
C GLY A 485 -11.43 -3.88 6.98
N ILE A 486 -11.05 -3.87 5.71
CA ILE A 486 -9.66 -4.09 5.30
C ILE A 486 -8.85 -2.80 5.22
N GLY A 487 -9.47 -1.62 5.34
CA GLY A 487 -8.81 -0.30 5.31
C GLY A 487 -8.77 0.36 3.93
N THR A 488 -8.14 1.54 3.86
CA THR A 488 -8.02 2.36 2.63
C THR A 488 -6.64 2.25 2.02
N PHE A 489 -6.51 1.58 0.87
CA PHE A 489 -5.30 1.50 0.05
C PHE A 489 -5.64 0.95 -1.34
N GLY A 490 -4.70 1.02 -2.30
CA GLY A 490 -4.90 0.47 -3.65
C GLY A 490 -6.09 1.06 -4.40
N SER A 491 -6.47 2.31 -4.05
CA SER A 491 -7.64 3.04 -4.54
C SER A 491 -8.97 2.33 -4.34
N ARG A 492 -9.07 1.43 -3.34
CA ARG A 492 -10.20 0.49 -3.19
C ARG A 492 -11.45 1.03 -2.48
N SER A 493 -11.37 2.22 -1.89
CA SER A 493 -12.42 2.73 -1.00
C SER A 493 -13.70 3.03 -1.77
N ALA A 494 -13.60 3.59 -2.99
CA ALA A 494 -14.77 3.81 -3.84
C ALA A 494 -15.43 2.49 -4.27
N GLN A 495 -14.64 1.47 -4.63
CA GLN A 495 -15.18 0.20 -5.12
C GLN A 495 -15.80 -0.63 -4.00
N LEU A 496 -15.14 -0.76 -2.84
CA LEU A 496 -15.61 -1.63 -1.75
C LEU A 496 -16.50 -0.91 -0.74
N ALA A 497 -16.03 0.22 -0.19
CA ALA A 497 -16.83 0.96 0.77
C ALA A 497 -17.99 1.67 0.07
N GLY A 498 -17.77 2.22 -1.14
CA GLY A 498 -18.84 2.82 -1.93
C GLY A 498 -19.95 1.83 -2.31
N SER A 499 -19.61 0.63 -2.81
CA SER A 499 -20.63 -0.39 -3.12
C SER A 499 -21.36 -0.89 -1.87
N ALA A 500 -20.65 -1.07 -0.74
CA ALA A 500 -21.28 -1.43 0.52
C ALA A 500 -22.25 -0.34 1.02
N ILE A 501 -21.91 0.95 0.84
CA ILE A 501 -22.79 2.08 1.16
C ILE A 501 -24.05 2.04 0.29
N VAL A 502 -23.90 1.81 -1.03
CA VAL A 502 -25.05 1.69 -1.94
C VAL A 502 -25.95 0.52 -1.52
N THR A 503 -25.38 -0.66 -1.27
CA THR A 503 -26.15 -1.84 -0.82
C THR A 503 -26.85 -1.59 0.53
N ALA A 504 -26.18 -0.90 1.47
CA ALA A 504 -26.79 -0.53 2.74
C ALA A 504 -27.92 0.49 2.56
N ALA A 505 -27.75 1.47 1.67
CA ALA A 505 -28.77 2.45 1.32
C ALA A 505 -29.99 1.78 0.68
N ASP A 506 -29.80 0.84 -0.24
CA ASP A 506 -30.90 0.08 -0.87
C ASP A 506 -31.71 -0.70 0.18
N ARG A 507 -31.03 -1.36 1.12
CA ARG A 507 -31.69 -2.05 2.24
C ARG A 507 -32.46 -1.09 3.16
N LEU A 508 -31.92 0.11 3.38
CA LEU A 508 -32.57 1.14 4.18
C LEU A 508 -33.81 1.69 3.48
N VAL A 509 -33.72 1.97 2.18
CA VAL A 509 -34.86 2.38 1.33
C VAL A 509 -35.93 1.29 1.32
N GLU A 510 -35.54 0.02 1.20
CA GLU A 510 -36.49 -1.11 1.23
C GLU A 510 -37.21 -1.24 2.58
N LYS A 511 -36.50 -1.09 3.70
CA LYS A 511 -37.12 -1.06 5.03
C LYS A 511 -38.03 0.18 5.18
N GLY A 512 -37.55 1.35 4.77
CA GLY A 512 -38.27 2.61 4.84
C GLY A 512 -39.56 2.59 4.01
N ARG A 513 -39.53 1.93 2.84
CA ARG A 513 -40.70 1.72 1.97
C ARG A 513 -41.83 1.00 2.71
N LYS A 514 -41.52 -0.04 3.48
CA LYS A 514 -42.51 -0.80 4.26
C LYS A 514 -43.12 0.02 5.39
N ILE A 515 -42.30 0.83 6.07
CA ILE A 515 -42.77 1.73 7.13
C ILE A 515 -43.62 2.85 6.53
N ALA A 516 -43.17 3.47 5.44
CA ALA A 516 -43.90 4.51 4.73
C ALA A 516 -45.24 4.01 4.19
N ALA A 517 -45.29 2.78 3.68
CA ALA A 517 -46.53 2.12 3.26
C ALA A 517 -47.52 1.99 4.42
N HIS A 518 -47.05 1.58 5.60
CA HIS A 518 -47.88 1.52 6.80
C HIS A 518 -48.38 2.91 7.24
N VAL A 519 -47.49 3.90 7.32
CA VAL A 519 -47.81 5.28 7.74
C VAL A 519 -48.77 5.97 6.79
N MET A 520 -48.65 5.70 5.50
CA MET A 520 -49.49 6.30 4.47
C MET A 520 -50.70 5.44 4.09
N GLU A 521 -50.93 4.31 4.78
CA GLU A 521 -52.03 3.37 4.54
C GLU A 521 -52.12 2.93 3.07
N ALA A 522 -50.97 2.62 2.47
CA ALA A 522 -50.82 2.22 1.07
C ALA A 522 -50.11 0.86 0.96
N ALA A 523 -50.20 0.21 -0.20
CA ALA A 523 -49.40 -0.99 -0.46
C ALA A 523 -47.93 -0.60 -0.68
N ALA A 524 -47.00 -1.42 -0.19
CA ALA A 524 -45.56 -1.12 -0.30
C ALA A 524 -45.08 -1.01 -1.76
N ASN A 525 -45.71 -1.74 -2.69
CA ASN A 525 -45.38 -1.68 -4.11
C ASN A 525 -45.78 -0.35 -4.76
N ASP A 526 -46.68 0.42 -4.13
CA ASP A 526 -47.13 1.71 -4.62
C ASP A 526 -46.28 2.86 -4.06
N ILE A 527 -45.18 2.56 -3.34
CA ILE A 527 -44.30 3.57 -2.73
C ILE A 527 -42.96 3.67 -3.49
N VAL A 528 -42.70 4.85 -4.06
CA VAL A 528 -41.42 5.20 -4.68
C VAL A 528 -40.59 6.08 -3.76
N PHE A 529 -39.26 5.94 -3.83
CA PHE A 529 -38.33 6.76 -3.06
C PHE A 529 -37.53 7.65 -4.01
N GLU A 530 -37.69 8.96 -3.87
CA GLU A 530 -36.99 9.94 -4.69
C GLU A 530 -36.66 11.19 -3.86
N ALA A 531 -35.48 11.76 -4.06
CA ALA A 531 -35.04 13.00 -3.42
C ALA A 531 -35.21 13.02 -1.87
N GLY A 532 -35.07 11.87 -1.20
CA GLY A 532 -35.19 11.77 0.26
C GLY A 532 -36.62 11.60 0.77
N ARG A 533 -37.60 11.37 -0.10
CA ARG A 533 -39.01 11.20 0.26
C ARG A 533 -39.59 9.89 -0.29
N PHE A 534 -40.48 9.29 0.47
CA PHE A 534 -41.33 8.18 0.03
C PHE A 534 -42.68 8.76 -0.44
N THR A 535 -43.11 8.47 -1.66
CA THR A 535 -44.32 9.03 -2.28
C THR A 535 -45.20 7.90 -2.82
N ILE A 536 -46.53 8.00 -2.64
CA ILE A 536 -47.46 7.07 -3.28
C ILE A 536 -47.57 7.40 -4.77
N VAL A 537 -47.33 6.41 -5.63
CA VAL A 537 -47.42 6.53 -7.09
C VAL A 537 -48.77 7.12 -7.51
N GLY A 538 -48.74 8.15 -8.35
CA GLY A 538 -49.95 8.80 -8.86
C GLY A 538 -50.60 9.81 -7.91
N THR A 539 -49.96 10.14 -6.78
CA THR A 539 -50.46 11.13 -5.82
C THR A 539 -49.35 12.11 -5.39
N ASP A 540 -49.72 13.16 -4.65
CA ASP A 540 -48.80 14.07 -3.97
C ASP A 540 -48.50 13.66 -2.52
N ARG A 541 -49.14 12.59 -2.02
CA ARG A 541 -48.95 12.09 -0.65
C ARG A 541 -47.55 11.51 -0.50
N SER A 542 -46.74 12.15 0.34
CA SER A 542 -45.35 11.78 0.59
C SER A 542 -44.93 12.00 2.03
N VAL A 543 -43.95 11.22 2.48
CA VAL A 543 -43.35 11.31 3.82
C VAL A 543 -41.83 11.35 3.71
N ALA A 544 -41.18 12.22 4.48
CA ALA A 544 -39.73 12.36 4.45
C ALA A 544 -39.03 11.16 5.09
N ILE A 545 -37.82 10.82 4.63
CA ILE A 545 -37.01 9.74 5.23
C ILE A 545 -36.72 9.99 6.72
N GLU A 546 -36.59 11.25 7.15
CA GLU A 546 -36.39 11.63 8.54
C GLU A 546 -37.61 11.35 9.41
N GLU A 547 -38.81 11.48 8.85
CA GLU A 547 -40.07 11.16 9.53
C GLU A 547 -40.23 9.65 9.66
N ILE A 548 -39.89 8.89 8.61
CA ILE A 548 -39.84 7.42 8.65
C ILE A 548 -38.82 6.92 9.68
N ALA A 549 -37.64 7.55 9.77
CA ALA A 549 -36.63 7.18 10.74
C ALA A 549 -37.07 7.39 12.20
N ARG A 550 -37.98 8.32 12.48
CA ARG A 550 -38.55 8.51 13.84
C ARG A 550 -39.59 7.45 14.22
N GLN A 551 -40.16 6.77 13.23
CA GLN A 551 -41.16 5.71 13.44
C GLN A 551 -40.56 4.30 13.39
N ALA A 552 -39.29 4.18 12.99
CA ALA A 552 -38.53 2.93 12.87
C ALA A 552 -37.82 2.56 14.18
#